data_AF-A0A9E4C7N0-F1
#
_entry.id   AF-A0A9E4C7N0-F1
#
_cell.length_a   1.000
_cell.length_b   1.000
_cell.length_c   1.000
_cell.angle_alpha   90.00
_cell.angle_beta   90.00
_cell.angle_gamma   90.00
#
_symmetry.space_group_name_H-M   'P 1'
#
loop_
_entity.id
_entity.type
_entity.pdbx_description
1 polymer ?
#
loop_
_entity_poly.entity_id
_entity_poly.type
_entity_poly.pdbx_seq_one_letter_code
_entity_poly.pdbx_strand_id
1 'polypeptide(L)'
;MFRFVWFAGCTFALCSAVVAQPPEGVAEAVAEAAAPESHPDVALIRAESAAYNEAFNQRDAKAVAARFSPQGTFETPGGKTLVGREQIEAAFSAYFAETD
;
A
#
# COMPACT_ATOMS: atom_id res chain seq x y z
N MET A 1 -15.88 -42.34 -21.18
CA MET A 1 -14.47 -42.74 -21.29
C MET A 1 -14.13 -42.85 -22.76
N PHE A 2 -12.91 -42.43 -23.16
CA PHE A 2 -12.45 -42.04 -24.51
C PHE A 2 -12.76 -40.57 -24.87
N ARG A 3 -11.71 -39.76 -25.06
CA ARG A 3 -11.00 -39.62 -26.35
C ARG A 3 -9.76 -38.74 -26.17
N PHE A 4 -8.62 -39.32 -26.50
CA PHE A 4 -7.43 -38.61 -26.93
C PHE A 4 -7.73 -38.09 -28.36
N VAL A 5 -7.62 -36.78 -28.60
CA VAL A 5 -7.57 -36.22 -29.96
C VAL A 5 -6.45 -35.20 -30.01
N TRP A 6 -5.43 -35.58 -30.76
CA TRP A 6 -4.34 -34.76 -31.25
C TRP A 6 -4.74 -34.22 -32.64
N PHE A 7 -4.73 -32.89 -32.81
CA PHE A 7 -4.72 -32.16 -34.09
C PHE A 7 -3.95 -30.85 -33.77
N ALA A 8 -2.71 -30.61 -34.21
CA ALA A 8 -2.14 -30.60 -35.55
C ALA A 8 -2.82 -29.58 -36.50
N GLY A 9 -2.39 -28.32 -36.38
CA GLY A 9 -2.00 -27.42 -37.47
C GLY A 9 -3.01 -26.94 -38.54
N CYS A 10 -2.74 -25.72 -39.05
CA CYS A 10 -3.28 -25.09 -40.27
C CYS A 10 -4.72 -24.53 -40.19
N THR A 11 -5.07 -23.33 -40.65
CA THR A 11 -4.40 -22.24 -41.38
C THR A 11 -5.37 -21.04 -41.44
N PHE A 12 -4.82 -19.82 -41.56
CA PHE A 12 -5.43 -18.63 -42.18
C PHE A 12 -6.76 -18.08 -41.64
N ALA A 13 -6.72 -16.91 -41.01
CA ALA A 13 -7.27 -15.68 -41.59
C ALA A 13 -7.11 -14.49 -40.63
N LEU A 14 -6.12 -13.65 -40.96
CA LEU A 14 -6.17 -12.19 -40.94
C LEU A 14 -7.28 -11.54 -40.09
N CYS A 15 -6.96 -11.12 -38.87
CA CYS A 15 -7.57 -9.95 -38.23
C CYS A 15 -6.54 -9.30 -37.30
N SER A 16 -6.02 -8.14 -37.70
CA SER A 16 -5.10 -7.36 -36.87
C SER A 16 -5.83 -6.76 -35.67
N ALA A 17 -5.09 -6.73 -34.55
CA ALA A 17 -5.18 -5.78 -33.45
C ALA A 17 -6.39 -5.88 -32.49
N VAL A 18 -6.29 -6.74 -31.49
CA VAL A 18 -6.09 -6.33 -30.07
C VAL A 18 -5.85 -7.60 -29.27
N VAL A 19 -4.59 -7.89 -28.93
CA VAL A 19 -4.33 -8.83 -27.84
C VAL A 19 -4.67 -8.05 -26.57
N ALA A 20 -5.85 -8.29 -26.03
CA ALA A 20 -6.10 -8.04 -24.62
C ALA A 20 -5.17 -8.99 -23.85
N GLN A 21 -4.03 -8.48 -23.39
CA GLN A 21 -3.29 -9.17 -22.35
C GLN A 21 -4.13 -9.07 -21.07
N PRO A 22 -4.62 -10.20 -20.49
CA PRO A 22 -5.03 -10.19 -19.11
C PRO A 22 -3.82 -9.73 -18.26
N PRO A 23 -4.00 -8.90 -17.23
CA PRO A 23 -2.89 -8.49 -16.38
C PRO A 23 -2.40 -9.69 -15.56
N GLU A 24 -1.55 -10.52 -16.15
CA GLU A 24 -0.63 -11.37 -15.41
C GLU A 24 0.46 -10.46 -14.83
N GLY A 25 0.31 -10.08 -13.56
CA GLY A 25 1.28 -9.16 -12.96
C GLY A 25 1.04 -8.70 -11.52
N VAL A 26 0.20 -9.36 -10.73
CA VAL A 26 0.32 -9.36 -9.26
C VAL A 26 -0.26 -10.67 -8.76
N ALA A 27 0.51 -11.74 -8.94
CA ALA A 27 0.47 -12.83 -7.98
C ALA A 27 1.13 -12.33 -6.69
N GLU A 28 0.48 -11.38 -6.00
CA GLU A 28 0.75 -11.16 -4.60
C GLU A 28 0.15 -12.35 -3.88
N ALA A 29 1.04 -13.22 -3.41
CA ALA A 29 0.71 -14.14 -2.34
C ALA A 29 0.17 -13.29 -1.18
N VAL A 30 -1.16 -13.20 -1.06
CA VAL A 30 -1.78 -12.94 0.23
C VAL A 30 -1.49 -14.19 1.04
N ALA A 31 -0.29 -14.21 1.63
CA ALA A 31 0.08 -15.20 2.61
C ALA A 31 -1.05 -15.20 3.64
N GLU A 32 -1.63 -16.39 3.80
CA GLU A 32 -2.66 -16.69 4.77
C GLU A 32 -2.26 -16.04 6.10
N ALA A 33 -3.02 -15.03 6.53
CA ALA A 33 -2.84 -14.39 7.81
C ALA A 33 -3.12 -15.44 8.88
N ALA A 34 -2.06 -16.15 9.28
CA ALA A 34 -2.09 -17.05 10.42
C ALA A 34 -2.70 -16.27 11.60
N ALA A 35 -3.66 -16.89 12.28
CA ALA A 35 -4.31 -16.31 13.45
C ALA A 35 -3.26 -15.73 14.41
N PRO A 36 -3.47 -14.54 14.98
CA PRO A 36 -2.43 -13.85 15.73
C PRO A 36 -2.12 -14.64 17.00
N GLU A 37 -1.04 -15.40 16.98
CA GLU A 37 -0.30 -15.64 18.21
C GLU A 37 0.05 -14.25 18.77
N SER A 38 -0.27 -14.03 20.04
CA SER A 38 -0.15 -12.71 20.67
C SER A 38 1.33 -12.36 20.80
N HIS A 39 1.89 -11.70 19.78
CA HIS A 39 3.25 -11.18 19.84
C HIS A 39 3.27 -10.00 20.83
N PRO A 40 4.28 -9.89 21.72
CA PRO A 40 4.36 -8.77 22.67
C PRO A 40 4.28 -7.40 21.99
N ASP A 41 4.78 -7.30 20.76
CA ASP A 41 4.77 -6.04 20.00
C ASP A 41 3.37 -5.60 19.55
N VAL A 42 2.37 -6.49 19.53
CA VAL A 42 1.00 -6.12 19.13
C VAL A 42 0.45 -5.02 20.05
N ALA A 43 0.72 -5.10 21.36
CA ALA A 43 0.31 -4.08 22.31
C ALA A 43 1.05 -2.75 22.06
N LEU A 44 2.35 -2.81 21.74
CA LEU A 44 3.17 -1.63 21.44
C LEU A 44 2.71 -0.94 20.15
N ILE A 45 2.46 -1.70 19.08
CA ILE A 45 1.98 -1.16 17.80
C ILE A 45 0.62 -0.47 17.98
N ARG A 46 -0.28 -1.05 18.78
CA ARG A 46 -1.58 -0.41 19.12
C ARG A 46 -1.40 0.88 19.91
N ALA A 47 -0.47 0.92 20.86
CA ALA A 47 -0.16 2.12 21.63
C ALA A 47 0.41 3.24 20.73
N GLU A 48 1.36 2.91 19.84
CA GLU A 48 1.92 3.87 18.88
C GLU A 48 0.85 4.41 17.93
N SER A 49 -0.08 3.56 17.47
CA SER A 49 -1.21 3.98 16.62
C SER A 49 -2.16 4.93 17.35
N ALA A 50 -2.46 4.66 18.62
CA ALA A 50 -3.30 5.54 19.44
C ALA A 50 -2.62 6.91 19.65
N ALA A 51 -1.32 6.91 19.93
CA ALA A 51 -0.56 8.13 20.11
C ALA A 51 -0.43 8.94 18.80
N TYR A 52 -0.37 8.29 17.64
CA TYR A 52 -0.43 8.97 16.33
C TYR A 52 -1.77 9.68 16.14
N ASN A 53 -2.88 8.99 16.43
CA ASN A 53 -4.21 9.57 16.31
C ASN A 53 -4.40 10.75 17.25
N GLU A 54 -3.89 10.67 18.47
CA GLU A 54 -3.90 11.78 19.42
C GLU A 54 -3.16 13.00 18.87
N ALA A 55 -1.92 12.81 18.40
CA ALA A 55 -1.12 13.89 17.81
C ALA A 55 -1.82 14.53 16.60
N PHE A 56 -2.43 13.72 15.74
CA PHE A 56 -3.18 14.20 14.58
C PHE A 56 -4.41 15.01 15.00
N ASN A 57 -5.20 14.51 15.96
CA ASN A 57 -6.40 15.20 16.46
C ASN A 57 -6.06 16.52 17.17
N GLN A 58 -4.89 16.59 17.81
CA GLN A 58 -4.35 17.80 18.41
C GLN A 58 -3.70 18.74 17.39
N ARG A 59 -3.63 18.34 16.11
CA ARG A 59 -3.00 19.08 15.01
C ARG A 59 -1.51 19.35 15.27
N ASP A 60 -0.84 18.45 16.01
CA ASP A 60 0.59 18.51 16.29
C ASP A 60 1.38 17.77 15.21
N ALA A 61 1.73 18.50 14.15
CA ALA A 61 2.48 17.97 13.01
C ALA A 61 3.85 17.38 13.41
N LYS A 62 4.50 17.96 14.41
CA LYS A 62 5.81 17.50 14.88
C LYS A 62 5.69 16.18 15.64
N ALA A 63 4.68 16.05 16.49
CA ALA A 63 4.39 14.79 17.18
C ALA A 63 3.96 13.68 16.20
N VAL A 64 3.22 14.02 15.14
CA VAL A 64 2.90 13.08 14.05
C VAL A 64 4.19 12.61 13.36
N ALA A 65 5.05 13.53 12.94
CA ALA A 65 6.30 13.21 12.24
C ALA A 65 7.28 12.39 13.11
N ALA A 66 7.29 12.60 14.43
CA ALA A 66 8.14 11.85 15.36
C ALA A 66 7.87 10.34 15.38
N ARG A 67 6.67 9.91 14.97
CA ARG A 67 6.27 8.49 14.92
C ARG A 67 6.80 7.77 13.69
N PHE A 68 7.24 8.50 12.67
CA PHE A 68 7.92 7.90 11.53
C PHE A 68 9.37 7.58 11.89
N SER A 69 9.93 6.56 11.24
CA SER A 69 11.38 6.37 11.28
C SER A 69 12.10 7.59 10.68
N PRO A 70 13.37 7.85 11.02
CA PRO A 70 14.08 9.03 10.52
C PRO A 70 14.10 9.14 8.98
N GLN A 71 14.13 8.01 8.28
CA GLN A 71 14.05 7.90 6.82
C GLN A 71 12.70 7.33 6.35
N GLY A 72 11.66 7.38 7.18
CA GLY A 72 10.35 6.85 6.88
C GLY A 72 9.72 7.55 5.68
N THR A 73 8.92 6.81 4.91
CA THR A 73 8.19 7.36 3.78
C THR A 73 6.71 7.48 4.11
N PHE A 74 6.06 8.48 3.55
CA PHE A 74 4.62 8.68 3.65
C PHE A 74 4.06 9.03 2.27
N GLU A 75 3.03 8.31 1.84
CA GLU A 75 2.29 8.65 0.63
C GLU A 75 1.10 9.53 0.99
N THR A 76 1.10 10.74 0.47
CA THR A 76 -0.02 11.65 0.62
C THR A 76 -1.22 11.18 -0.20
N PRO A 77 -2.46 11.57 0.15
CA PRO A 77 -3.65 11.25 -0.66
C PRO A 77 -3.57 11.73 -2.11
N GLY A 78 -2.75 12.75 -2.40
CA GLY A 78 -2.48 13.25 -3.75
C GLY A 78 -1.44 12.45 -4.54
N GLY A 79 -0.99 11.29 -4.02
CA GLY A 79 -0.01 10.42 -4.67
C GLY A 79 1.44 10.91 -4.60
N LYS A 80 1.75 11.91 -3.76
CA LYS A 80 3.14 12.34 -3.53
C LYS A 80 3.76 11.51 -2.41
N THR A 81 4.96 11.01 -2.63
CA THR A 81 5.79 10.38 -1.59
C THR A 81 6.64 11.42 -0.88
N LEU A 82 6.56 11.46 0.44
CA LEU A 82 7.40 12.26 1.33
C LEU A 82 8.44 11.35 1.97
N VAL A 83 9.67 11.85 2.13
CA VAL A 83 10.77 11.09 2.70
C VAL A 83 11.36 11.82 3.90
N GLY A 84 11.38 11.14 5.04
CA GLY A 84 11.93 11.63 6.28
C GLY A 84 10.99 12.56 7.06
N ARG A 85 11.29 12.69 8.35
CA ARG A 85 10.42 13.38 9.31
C ARG A 85 10.17 14.85 8.95
N GLU A 86 11.17 15.54 8.40
CA GLU A 86 11.06 16.95 8.04
C GLU A 86 10.00 17.19 6.95
N GLN A 87 10.01 16.39 5.88
CA GLN A 87 9.01 16.51 4.81
C GLN A 87 7.61 16.15 5.29
N ILE A 88 7.52 15.14 6.16
CA ILE A 88 6.26 14.69 6.76
C ILE A 88 5.70 15.78 7.68
N GLU A 89 6.51 16.37 8.56
CA GLU A 89 6.12 17.47 9.45
C GLU A 89 5.62 18.68 8.66
N ALA A 90 6.35 19.08 7.61
CA ALA A 90 5.95 20.20 6.76
C ALA A 90 4.60 19.95 6.07
N ALA A 91 4.38 18.74 5.56
CA ALA A 91 3.13 18.39 4.90
C ALA A 91 1.93 18.35 5.85
N PHE A 92 2.09 17.77 7.05
CA PHE A 92 1.01 17.78 8.05
C PHE A 92 0.75 19.19 8.57
N SER A 93 1.77 20.02 8.75
CA SER A 93 1.61 21.43 9.15
C SER A 93 0.78 22.20 8.12
N ALA A 94 1.09 22.03 6.83
CA ALA A 94 0.33 22.63 5.74
C ALA A 94 -1.11 22.11 5.69
N TYR A 95 -1.29 20.79 5.79
CA TYR A 95 -2.61 20.17 5.79
C TYR A 95 -3.50 20.66 6.94
N PHE A 96 -2.95 20.78 8.15
CA PHE A 96 -3.70 21.35 9.26
C PHE A 96 -4.07 22.80 8.95
N ALA A 97 -3.13 23.66 8.56
CA ALA A 97 -3.45 25.05 8.22
C ALA A 97 -4.53 25.23 7.14
N GLU A 98 -4.65 24.30 6.19
CA GLU A 98 -5.67 24.33 5.13
C GLU A 98 -7.05 23.83 5.57
N THR A 99 -7.13 23.07 6.67
CA THR A 99 -8.35 22.39 7.15
C THR A 99 -8.92 22.99 8.43
N ASP A 100 -8.66 24.28 8.68
CA ASP A 100 -9.28 25.10 9.73
C ASP A 100 -10.72 25.52 9.37
#